data_AF-A0AA35CLK4-F1
#
_entry.id   AF-A0AA35CLK4-F1
#
_cell.length_a   1.000
_cell.length_b   1.000
_cell.length_c   1.000
_cell.angle_alpha   90.00
_cell.angle_beta   90.00
_cell.angle_gamma   90.00
#
_symmetry.space_group_name_H-M   'P 1'
#
loop_
_entity.id
_entity.type
_entity.pdbx_description
1 polymer ?
#
loop_
_entity_poly.entity_id
_entity_poly.type
_entity_poly.pdbx_seq_one_letter_code
_entity_poly.pdbx_strand_id
1 'polypeptide(L)'
;MSATGIAPWVTGIPDWAFEQRKPRRGLITKAEVRVVSLSKMRIAPDAVVWDIGTGSGSVSIEAARLAPRGQVWTIEKNEEDVAIARRNVERFGVAGRVRVIHGRAPEGLEGWPAPHAVFVGGSAGSMAPILEVAARRLLPGGRIVVNAATVENLHEAMVSLRGFGMGVEVVLLQVARSRPILDLTRFEALDPVYVLTAGYDLDSGSPPGEVPQGEEVS
;
A
#
# COMPACT_ATOMS: atom_id res chain seq x y z
N MET A 1 -16.72 -31.35 8.31
CA MET A 1 -15.35 -31.04 8.80
C MET A 1 -14.83 -29.94 7.89
N SER A 2 -14.46 -28.73 8.28
CA SER A 2 -14.11 -28.10 9.54
C SER A 2 -14.50 -26.62 9.38
N ALA A 3 -14.86 -25.92 10.47
CA ALA A 3 -14.95 -24.46 10.44
C ALA A 3 -13.68 -23.92 9.77
N THR A 4 -13.83 -23.15 8.69
CA THR A 4 -12.71 -22.52 7.98
C THR A 4 -12.07 -21.51 8.90
N GLY A 5 -11.20 -22.02 9.78
CA GLY A 5 -10.37 -21.24 10.68
C GLY A 5 -9.54 -20.32 9.82
N ILE A 6 -9.77 -19.04 10.01
CA ILE A 6 -8.99 -17.98 9.41
C ILE A 6 -7.53 -18.25 9.75
N ALA A 7 -6.68 -18.44 8.73
CA ALA A 7 -5.28 -18.77 8.96
C ALA A 7 -4.62 -17.72 9.90
N PRO A 8 -3.74 -18.13 10.82
CA PRO A 8 -3.15 -17.27 11.86
C PRO A 8 -2.11 -16.28 11.32
N TRP A 9 -2.00 -16.13 10.00
CA TRP A 9 -0.94 -15.36 9.34
C TRP A 9 -1.16 -13.87 9.50
N VAL A 10 -0.19 -13.16 10.07
CA VAL A 10 -0.27 -11.70 10.23
C VAL A 10 -0.17 -11.01 8.87
N THR A 11 0.78 -11.44 8.03
CA THR A 11 0.99 -10.93 6.66
C THR A 11 1.19 -12.09 5.68
N GLY A 12 1.13 -11.78 4.38
CA GLY A 12 1.40 -12.76 3.31
C GLY A 12 0.25 -13.76 3.09
N ILE A 13 -0.98 -13.36 3.41
CA ILE A 13 -2.16 -14.18 3.16
C ILE A 13 -2.27 -14.39 1.64
N PRO A 14 -2.40 -15.62 1.13
CA PRO A 14 -2.38 -15.89 -0.29
C PRO A 14 -3.57 -15.24 -1.01
N ASP A 15 -3.35 -14.78 -2.24
CA ASP A 15 -4.33 -14.00 -3.00
C ASP A 15 -5.70 -14.70 -3.13
N TRP A 16 -5.71 -16.03 -3.23
CA TRP A 16 -6.93 -16.84 -3.36
C TRP A 16 -7.80 -16.86 -2.10
N ALA A 17 -7.26 -16.48 -0.94
CA ALA A 17 -8.02 -16.43 0.30
C ALA A 17 -8.97 -15.22 0.35
N PHE A 18 -8.70 -14.18 -0.43
CA PHE A 18 -9.55 -13.00 -0.54
C PHE A 18 -10.63 -13.20 -1.60
N GLU A 19 -11.85 -12.80 -1.26
CA GLU A 19 -12.87 -12.56 -2.27
C GLU A 19 -12.41 -11.42 -3.19
N GLN A 20 -12.66 -11.57 -4.49
CA GLN A 20 -12.27 -10.63 -5.52
C GLN A 20 -13.38 -10.53 -6.56
N ARG A 21 -13.48 -9.37 -7.19
CA ARG A 21 -14.43 -9.10 -8.26
C ARG A 21 -14.22 -10.05 -9.45
N LYS A 22 -15.31 -10.44 -10.10
CA LYS A 22 -15.33 -11.31 -11.29
C LYS A 22 -16.09 -10.61 -12.42
N PRO A 23 -15.75 -10.82 -13.72
CA PRO A 23 -14.67 -11.67 -14.26
C PRO A 23 -13.29 -11.02 -14.19
N ARG A 24 -13.21 -9.72 -13.85
CA ARG A 24 -11.95 -8.97 -13.64
C ARG A 24 -11.23 -9.45 -12.38
N ARG A 25 -10.63 -10.65 -12.45
CA ARG A 25 -9.61 -11.12 -11.50
C ARG A 25 -8.39 -10.22 -11.67
N GLY A 26 -8.01 -9.45 -10.66
CA GLY A 26 -6.82 -8.61 -10.79
C GLY A 26 -6.68 -7.46 -9.79
N LEU A 27 -7.76 -7.03 -9.13
CA LEU A 27 -7.71 -5.91 -8.18
C LEU A 27 -7.32 -6.38 -6.77
N ILE A 28 -6.16 -7.02 -6.72
CA ILE A 28 -5.51 -7.39 -5.47
C ILE A 28 -4.02 -7.07 -5.59
N THR A 29 -3.50 -6.36 -4.59
CA THR A 29 -2.07 -6.27 -4.39
C THR A 29 -1.56 -7.67 -4.07
N LYS A 30 -0.77 -8.24 -4.98
CA LYS A 30 -0.23 -9.60 -4.89
C LYS A 30 0.54 -9.78 -3.59
N ALA A 31 0.44 -10.96 -2.96
CA ALA A 31 1.01 -11.23 -1.65
C ALA A 31 2.46 -10.72 -1.46
N GLU A 32 3.36 -10.96 -2.40
CA GLU A 32 4.77 -10.53 -2.33
C GLU A 32 4.90 -9.00 -2.35
N VAL A 33 4.19 -8.35 -3.28
CA VAL A 33 4.15 -6.87 -3.36
C VAL A 33 3.55 -6.29 -2.08
N ARG A 34 2.45 -6.86 -1.59
CA ARG A 34 1.76 -6.41 -0.38
C ARG A 34 2.66 -6.54 0.85
N VAL A 35 3.38 -7.64 1.02
CA VAL A 35 4.32 -7.82 2.14
C VAL A 35 5.39 -6.74 2.12
N VAL A 36 5.96 -6.43 0.95
CA VAL A 36 6.93 -5.34 0.81
C VAL A 36 6.31 -3.98 1.13
N SER A 37 5.13 -3.67 0.58
CA SER A 37 4.42 -2.41 0.86
C SER A 37 4.10 -2.24 2.35
N LEU A 38 3.61 -3.29 3.03
CA LEU A 38 3.35 -3.29 4.46
C LEU A 38 4.62 -3.08 5.28
N SER A 39 5.72 -3.73 4.88
CA SER A 39 7.02 -3.54 5.54
C SER A 39 7.54 -2.11 5.40
N LYS A 40 7.39 -1.50 4.21
CA LYS A 40 7.81 -0.12 3.96
C LYS A 40 7.00 0.91 4.76
N MET A 41 5.76 0.59 5.12
CA MET A 41 4.93 1.45 5.97
C MET A 41 5.34 1.51 7.44
N ARG A 42 6.14 0.56 7.95
CA ARG A 42 6.60 0.50 9.36
C ARG A 42 5.44 0.64 10.38
N ILE A 43 4.36 -0.09 10.14
CA ILE A 43 3.13 -0.02 10.96
C ILE A 43 3.40 -0.45 12.40
N ALA A 44 3.23 0.48 13.35
CA ALA A 44 3.29 0.22 14.78
C ALA A 44 1.97 -0.43 15.29
N PRO A 45 1.98 -1.14 16.42
CA PRO A 45 0.81 -1.87 16.89
C PRO A 45 -0.45 -1.04 17.19
N ASP A 46 -0.30 0.26 17.45
CA ASP A 46 -1.34 1.25 17.74
C ASP A 46 -1.56 2.26 16.59
N ALA A 47 -0.94 2.02 15.44
CA ALA A 47 -0.98 2.94 14.31
C ALA A 47 -2.39 3.11 13.74
N VAL A 48 -2.70 4.36 13.39
CA VAL A 48 -3.74 4.69 12.41
C VAL A 48 -3.14 4.55 11.01
N VAL A 49 -3.76 3.72 10.17
CA VAL A 49 -3.33 3.48 8.79
C VAL A 49 -4.43 3.94 7.84
N TRP A 50 -4.07 4.67 6.79
CA TRP A 50 -4.96 4.96 5.67
C TRP A 50 -4.65 4.01 4.51
N ASP A 51 -5.69 3.48 3.86
CA ASP A 51 -5.58 2.66 2.64
C ASP A 51 -6.50 3.25 1.56
N ILE A 52 -5.89 3.90 0.56
CA ILE A 52 -6.58 4.61 -0.51
C ILE A 52 -6.64 3.74 -1.77
N GLY A 53 -7.86 3.41 -2.21
CA GLY A 53 -8.12 2.44 -3.27
C GLY A 53 -8.17 1.02 -2.73
N THR A 54 -9.13 0.75 -1.84
CA THR A 54 -9.25 -0.50 -1.07
C THR A 54 -9.21 -1.76 -1.94
N GLY A 55 -9.86 -1.75 -3.11
CA GLY A 55 -10.08 -2.95 -3.91
C GLY A 55 -10.68 -4.10 -3.09
N SER A 56 -9.97 -5.22 -3.00
CA SER A 56 -10.39 -6.38 -2.19
C SER A 56 -10.23 -6.20 -0.67
N GLY A 57 -9.59 -5.13 -0.20
CA GLY A 57 -9.25 -4.88 1.22
C GLY A 57 -8.01 -5.65 1.70
N SER A 58 -7.26 -6.24 0.78
CA SER A 58 -6.16 -7.15 1.11
C SER A 58 -5.03 -6.49 1.90
N VAL A 59 -4.72 -5.22 1.60
CA VAL A 59 -3.73 -4.41 2.33
C VAL A 59 -4.30 -3.96 3.67
N SER A 60 -5.51 -3.37 3.68
CA SER A 60 -6.24 -3.00 4.90
C SER A 60 -6.30 -4.10 5.96
N ILE A 61 -6.58 -5.34 5.53
CA ILE A 61 -6.72 -6.49 6.44
C ILE A 61 -5.39 -6.85 7.09
N GLU A 62 -4.31 -6.92 6.32
CA GLU A 62 -2.98 -7.25 6.87
C GLU A 62 -2.40 -6.06 7.67
N ALA A 63 -2.66 -4.82 7.26
CA ALA A 63 -2.33 -3.62 8.03
C ALA A 63 -3.02 -3.63 9.39
N ALA A 64 -4.31 -4.00 9.45
CA ALA A 64 -5.00 -4.19 10.72
C ALA A 64 -4.33 -5.30 11.54
N ARG A 65 -3.96 -6.43 10.96
CA ARG A 65 -3.26 -7.49 11.73
C ARG A 65 -1.94 -7.01 12.33
N LEU A 66 -1.20 -6.14 11.64
CA LEU A 66 0.02 -5.50 12.15
C LEU A 66 -0.26 -4.45 13.26
N ALA A 67 -1.42 -3.78 13.21
CA ALA A 67 -1.87 -2.79 14.19
C ALA A 67 -3.01 -3.33 15.08
N PRO A 68 -2.77 -4.31 15.99
CA PRO A 68 -3.82 -4.92 16.81
C PRO A 68 -4.57 -3.94 17.73
N ARG A 69 -3.93 -2.83 18.12
CA ARG A 69 -4.51 -1.74 18.93
C ARG A 69 -4.82 -0.48 18.11
N GLY A 70 -4.50 -0.49 16.83
CA GLY A 70 -4.70 0.61 15.91
C GLY A 70 -6.01 0.51 15.13
N GLN A 71 -6.12 1.37 14.11
CA GLN A 71 -7.29 1.44 13.23
C GLN A 71 -6.85 1.63 11.78
N VAL A 72 -7.59 1.02 10.86
CA VAL A 72 -7.41 1.21 9.42
C VAL A 72 -8.63 1.93 8.86
N TRP A 73 -8.38 3.03 8.17
CA TRP A 73 -9.39 3.78 7.44
C TRP A 73 -9.15 3.59 5.95
N THR A 74 -10.14 3.08 5.23
CA THR A 74 -9.98 2.75 3.82
C THR A 74 -11.13 3.27 2.99
N ILE A 75 -10.81 3.73 1.77
CA ILE A 75 -11.78 4.31 0.84
C ILE A 75 -11.69 3.66 -0.53
N GLU A 76 -12.85 3.33 -1.07
CA GLU A 76 -13.02 2.78 -2.41
C GLU A 76 -14.25 3.40 -3.07
N LYS A 77 -14.12 3.73 -4.35
CA LYS A 77 -15.18 4.39 -5.12
C LYS A 77 -16.16 3.40 -5.74
N ASN A 78 -15.69 2.19 -6.04
CA ASN A 78 -16.49 1.17 -6.68
C ASN A 78 -17.33 0.42 -5.63
N GLU A 79 -18.65 0.49 -5.77
CA GLU A 79 -19.60 -0.09 -4.81
C GLU A 79 -19.45 -1.62 -4.67
N GLU A 80 -19.16 -2.33 -5.76
CA GLU A 80 -18.94 -3.78 -5.73
C GLU A 80 -17.68 -4.15 -4.95
N ASP A 81 -16.57 -3.42 -5.18
CA ASP A 81 -15.33 -3.62 -4.43
C ASP A 81 -15.49 -3.26 -2.95
N VAL A 82 -16.26 -2.21 -2.61
CA VAL A 82 -16.61 -1.88 -1.21
C VAL A 82 -17.34 -3.06 -0.55
N ALA A 83 -18.32 -3.65 -1.23
CA ALA A 83 -19.06 -4.79 -0.71
C ALA A 83 -18.14 -6.02 -0.50
N ILE A 84 -17.22 -6.26 -1.44
CA ILE A 84 -16.20 -7.32 -1.33
C ILE A 84 -15.26 -7.06 -0.15
N ALA A 85 -14.73 -5.84 -0.03
CA ALA A 85 -13.82 -5.46 1.04
C ALA A 85 -14.48 -5.64 2.42
N ARG A 86 -15.75 -5.25 2.58
CA ARG A 86 -16.51 -5.46 3.83
C ARG A 86 -16.64 -6.95 4.17
N ARG A 87 -16.97 -7.80 3.19
CA ARG A 87 -17.06 -9.25 3.41
C ARG A 87 -15.71 -9.87 3.78
N ASN A 88 -14.62 -9.45 3.13
CA ASN A 88 -13.28 -9.89 3.49
C ASN A 88 -12.91 -9.44 4.90
N VAL A 89 -13.13 -8.17 5.24
CA VAL A 89 -12.84 -7.61 6.58
C VAL A 89 -13.55 -8.38 7.69
N GLU A 90 -14.83 -8.71 7.50
CA GLU A 90 -15.60 -9.59 8.39
C GLU A 90 -14.98 -10.99 8.44
N ARG A 91 -14.80 -11.62 7.28
CA ARG A 91 -14.26 -12.97 7.15
C ARG A 91 -12.88 -13.14 7.78
N PHE A 92 -12.05 -12.09 7.80
CA PHE A 92 -10.71 -12.14 8.39
C PHE A 92 -10.65 -11.66 9.84
N GLY A 93 -11.81 -11.34 10.46
CA GLY A 93 -11.93 -11.02 11.87
C GLY A 93 -11.39 -9.65 12.25
N VAL A 94 -11.40 -8.68 11.34
CA VAL A 94 -10.84 -7.33 11.54
C VAL A 94 -11.87 -6.20 11.43
N ALA A 95 -13.16 -6.54 11.36
CA ALA A 95 -14.26 -5.57 11.22
C ALA A 95 -14.33 -4.51 12.32
N GLY A 96 -13.93 -4.83 13.56
CA GLY A 96 -13.87 -3.85 14.64
C GLY A 96 -12.76 -2.79 14.49
N ARG A 97 -11.84 -2.94 13.53
CA ARG A 97 -10.65 -2.10 13.38
C ARG A 97 -10.46 -1.55 11.97
N VAL A 98 -11.18 -2.07 10.97
CA VAL A 98 -11.14 -1.59 9.58
C VAL A 98 -12.44 -0.89 9.23
N ARG A 99 -12.37 0.42 8.97
CA ARG A 99 -13.51 1.23 8.53
C ARG A 99 -13.48 1.40 7.01
N VAL A 100 -14.36 0.69 6.32
CA VAL A 100 -14.50 0.74 4.85
C VAL A 100 -15.52 1.80 4.44
N ILE A 101 -15.02 2.87 3.82
CA ILE A 101 -15.77 4.03 3.35
C ILE A 101 -15.99 3.91 1.85
N HIS A 102 -17.25 4.05 1.43
CA HIS A 102 -17.58 4.22 0.02
C HIS A 102 -17.45 5.69 -0.33
N GLY A 103 -16.57 6.03 -1.26
CA GLY A 103 -16.33 7.41 -1.68
C GLY A 103 -15.15 7.51 -2.62
N ARG A 104 -14.90 8.72 -3.14
CA ARG A 104 -13.77 8.96 -4.04
C ARG A 104 -12.73 9.83 -3.34
N ALA A 105 -11.55 9.27 -3.07
CA ALA A 105 -10.44 10.08 -2.56
C ALA A 105 -10.08 11.21 -3.56
N PRO A 106 -9.73 12.42 -3.09
CA PRO A 106 -9.43 12.80 -1.70
C PRO A 106 -10.65 13.18 -0.84
N GLU A 107 -11.87 13.06 -1.35
CA GLU A 107 -13.09 13.48 -0.65
C GLU A 107 -13.24 12.72 0.68
N GLY A 108 -13.47 13.47 1.76
CA GLY A 108 -13.69 12.93 3.11
C GLY A 108 -12.43 12.58 3.90
N LEU A 109 -11.25 12.55 3.28
CA LEU A 109 -9.98 12.23 3.97
C LEU A 109 -9.66 13.20 5.12
N GLU A 110 -10.03 14.48 4.97
CA GLU A 110 -9.83 15.49 6.01
C GLU A 110 -10.59 15.20 7.32
N GLY A 111 -11.66 14.41 7.26
CA GLY A 111 -12.42 14.01 8.44
C GLY A 111 -11.79 12.85 9.23
N TRP A 112 -10.74 12.22 8.72
CA TRP A 112 -10.17 11.01 9.31
C TRP A 112 -9.13 11.34 10.39
N PRO A 113 -8.90 10.45 11.37
CA PRO A 113 -7.79 10.59 12.30
C PRO A 113 -6.45 10.68 11.57
N ALA A 114 -5.50 11.45 12.11
CA ALA A 114 -4.18 11.62 11.51
C ALA A 114 -3.44 10.27 11.38
N PRO A 115 -2.92 9.91 10.20
CA PRO A 115 -2.30 8.62 9.96
C PRO A 115 -0.84 8.59 10.41
N HIS A 116 -0.41 7.40 10.85
CA HIS A 116 1.00 7.04 11.01
C HIS A 116 1.54 6.43 9.70
N ALA A 117 0.68 5.79 8.91
CA ALA A 117 1.03 5.25 7.60
C ALA A 117 -0.12 5.46 6.60
N VAL A 118 0.23 5.74 5.36
CA VAL A 118 -0.73 5.87 4.25
C VAL A 118 -0.29 4.96 3.13
N PHE A 119 -1.19 4.10 2.67
CA PHE A 119 -1.02 3.33 1.45
C PHE A 119 -1.91 3.90 0.34
N VAL A 120 -1.35 4.02 -0.87
CA VAL A 120 -2.09 4.38 -2.08
C VAL A 120 -1.94 3.27 -3.10
N GLY A 121 -2.99 2.46 -3.25
CA GLY A 121 -3.08 1.39 -4.24
C GLY A 121 -3.81 1.80 -5.52
N GLY A 122 -4.65 2.84 -5.45
CA GLY A 122 -5.37 3.37 -6.60
C GLY A 122 -5.77 4.84 -6.41
N SER A 123 -5.35 5.69 -7.35
CA SER A 123 -5.61 7.14 -7.30
C SER A 123 -6.84 7.58 -8.06
N ALA A 124 -7.38 6.75 -8.96
CA ALA A 124 -8.47 7.10 -9.87
C ALA A 124 -8.23 8.43 -10.65
N GLY A 125 -6.97 8.75 -10.97
CA GLY A 125 -6.57 9.98 -11.65
C GLY A 125 -6.46 11.20 -10.73
N SER A 126 -6.44 11.00 -9.42
CA SER A 126 -6.36 12.06 -8.41
C SER A 126 -5.13 11.89 -7.51
N MET A 127 -4.00 11.45 -8.07
CA MET A 127 -2.80 11.11 -7.28
C MET A 127 -2.27 12.34 -6.54
N ALA A 128 -1.97 13.44 -7.23
CA ALA A 128 -1.44 14.65 -6.57
C ALA A 128 -2.35 15.19 -5.43
N PRO A 129 -3.68 15.37 -5.62
CA PRO A 129 -4.57 15.80 -4.53
C PRO A 129 -4.64 14.83 -3.34
N ILE A 130 -4.60 13.51 -3.60
CA ILE A 130 -4.59 12.50 -2.53
C ILE A 130 -3.30 12.61 -1.72
N LEU A 131 -2.17 12.71 -2.40
CA LEU A 131 -0.86 12.81 -1.75
C LEU A 131 -0.70 14.12 -0.98
N GLU A 132 -1.29 15.22 -1.46
CA GLU A 132 -1.28 16.50 -0.74
C GLU A 132 -1.98 16.39 0.62
N VAL A 133 -3.20 15.84 0.65
CA VAL A 133 -3.94 15.63 1.90
C VAL A 133 -3.21 14.66 2.81
N ALA A 134 -2.70 13.55 2.25
CA ALA A 134 -1.94 12.57 3.00
C ALA A 134 -0.69 13.17 3.64
N ALA A 135 0.13 13.93 2.89
CA ALA A 135 1.35 14.54 3.38
C ALA A 135 1.08 15.56 4.49
N ARG A 136 0.08 16.44 4.31
CA ARG A 136 -0.32 17.43 5.32
C ARG A 136 -0.80 16.80 6.63
N ARG A 137 -1.48 15.66 6.55
CA ARG A 137 -2.11 14.99 7.71
C ARG A 137 -1.21 13.97 8.38
N LEU A 138 -0.14 13.54 7.71
CA LEU A 138 0.78 12.53 8.20
C LEU A 138 1.41 12.95 9.53
N LEU A 139 1.38 12.05 10.51
CA LEU A 139 2.05 12.28 11.79
C LEU A 139 3.58 12.26 11.63
N PRO A 140 4.33 12.95 12.51
CA PRO A 140 5.79 12.91 12.51
C PRO A 140 6.33 11.47 12.50
N GLY A 141 7.33 11.19 11.66
CA GLY A 141 7.90 9.86 11.46
C GLY A 141 7.02 8.90 10.65
N GLY A 142 5.85 9.34 10.17
CA GLY A 142 4.97 8.54 9.34
C GLY A 142 5.52 8.24 7.94
N ARG A 143 4.88 7.32 7.23
CA ARG A 143 5.26 6.93 5.86
C ARG A 143 4.08 6.95 4.90
N ILE A 144 4.32 7.42 3.68
CA ILE A 144 3.41 7.25 2.55
C ILE A 144 4.02 6.21 1.62
N VAL A 145 3.27 5.16 1.31
CA VAL A 145 3.66 4.10 0.38
C VAL A 145 2.69 4.08 -0.80
N VAL A 146 3.22 4.17 -2.01
CA VAL A 146 2.44 4.15 -3.26
C VAL A 146 2.87 2.94 -4.08
N ASN A 147 1.90 2.13 -4.50
CA ASN A 147 2.13 1.11 -5.51
C ASN A 147 1.70 1.64 -6.86
N ALA A 148 2.65 1.83 -7.78
CA ALA A 148 2.40 2.26 -9.14
C ALA A 148 2.71 1.14 -10.13
N ALA A 149 1.79 0.88 -11.07
CA ALA A 149 2.00 -0.05 -12.17
C ALA A 149 2.38 0.65 -13.49
N THR A 150 2.29 1.97 -13.54
CA THR A 150 2.60 2.76 -14.74
C THR A 150 3.63 3.85 -14.40
N VAL A 151 4.45 4.21 -15.39
CA VAL A 151 5.52 5.19 -15.24
C VAL A 151 4.95 6.58 -14.97
N GLU A 152 3.78 6.91 -15.52
CA GLU A 152 3.10 8.19 -15.33
C GLU A 152 2.66 8.36 -13.87
N ASN A 153 2.04 7.32 -13.28
CA ASN A 153 1.63 7.35 -11.87
C ASN A 153 2.84 7.39 -10.93
N LEU A 154 3.93 6.69 -11.28
CA LEU A 154 5.19 6.77 -10.54
C LEU A 154 5.74 8.21 -10.59
N HIS A 155 5.82 8.80 -11.78
CA HIS A 155 6.35 10.13 -11.99
C HIS A 155 5.53 11.18 -11.23
N GLU A 156 4.20 11.15 -11.34
CA GLU A 156 3.31 12.07 -10.63
C GLU A 156 3.52 11.96 -9.11
N ALA A 157 3.55 10.74 -8.56
CA ALA A 157 3.78 10.54 -7.14
C ALA A 157 5.14 11.07 -6.67
N MET A 158 6.22 10.81 -7.44
CA MET A 158 7.55 11.32 -7.12
C MET A 158 7.60 12.85 -7.12
N VAL A 159 7.04 13.49 -8.14
CA VAL A 159 7.04 14.95 -8.28
C VAL A 159 6.24 15.58 -7.14
N SER A 160 5.04 15.07 -6.85
CA SER A 160 4.23 15.59 -5.74
C SER A 160 4.93 15.47 -4.40
N LEU A 161 5.42 14.28 -4.03
CA LEU A 161 6.00 14.03 -2.71
C LEU A 161 7.30 14.81 -2.50
N ARG A 162 8.16 14.91 -3.53
CA ARG A 162 9.34 15.79 -3.48
C ARG A 162 8.97 17.26 -3.41
N GLY A 163 7.92 17.67 -4.12
CA GLY A 163 7.37 19.03 -4.05
C GLY A 163 6.88 19.40 -2.66
N PHE A 164 6.44 18.41 -1.87
CA PHE A 164 6.07 18.59 -0.46
C PHE A 164 7.28 18.53 0.50
N GLY A 165 8.50 18.43 -0.01
CA GLY A 165 9.73 18.38 0.80
C GLY A 165 10.03 17.02 1.42
N MET A 166 9.42 15.94 0.93
CA MET A 166 9.66 14.58 1.45
C MET A 166 10.82 13.90 0.73
N GLY A 167 11.60 13.11 1.46
CA GLY A 167 12.50 12.13 0.84
C GLY A 167 11.69 11.01 0.19
N VAL A 168 12.21 10.47 -0.92
CA VAL A 168 11.53 9.46 -1.73
C VAL A 168 12.49 8.34 -2.11
N GLU A 169 12.11 7.11 -1.76
CA GLU A 169 12.74 5.86 -2.20
C GLU A 169 11.81 5.15 -3.18
N VAL A 170 12.36 4.53 -4.24
CA VAL A 170 11.58 3.70 -5.17
C VAL A 170 12.23 2.33 -5.29
N VAL A 171 11.42 1.28 -5.10
CA VAL A 171 11.81 -0.11 -5.35
C VAL A 171 10.99 -0.66 -6.50
N LEU A 172 11.64 -1.15 -7.56
CA LEU A 172 10.97 -1.94 -8.59
C LEU A 172 10.91 -3.40 -8.16
N LEU A 173 9.69 -3.94 -7.99
CA LEU A 173 9.47 -5.35 -7.70
C LEU A 173 9.11 -6.11 -8.97
N GLN A 174 9.91 -7.12 -9.28
CA GLN A 174 9.64 -8.11 -10.32
C GLN A 174 9.53 -9.49 -9.67
N VAL A 175 8.37 -10.11 -9.82
CA VAL A 175 8.05 -11.39 -9.19
C VAL A 175 7.64 -12.38 -10.26
N ALA A 176 8.11 -13.62 -10.14
CA ALA A 176 7.61 -14.73 -10.94
C ALA A 176 7.24 -15.90 -10.03
N ARG A 177 6.11 -16.53 -10.29
CA ARG A 177 5.61 -17.68 -9.50
C ARG A 177 5.73 -18.96 -10.31
N SER A 178 6.08 -20.06 -9.65
CA SER A 178 6.07 -21.37 -10.28
C SER A 178 4.64 -21.76 -10.70
N ARG A 179 4.55 -22.41 -11.86
CA ARG A 179 3.34 -23.00 -12.42
C ARG A 179 3.67 -24.36 -12.99
N PRO A 180 2.84 -25.38 -12.72
CA PRO A 180 3.02 -26.68 -13.36
C PRO A 180 2.78 -26.58 -14.86
N ILE A 181 3.58 -27.32 -15.63
CA ILE A 181 3.37 -27.60 -17.05
C ILE A 181 3.65 -29.10 -17.26
N LEU A 182 2.57 -29.88 -17.33
CA LEU A 182 2.64 -31.35 -17.20
C LEU A 182 3.36 -31.74 -15.88
N ASP A 183 4.42 -32.53 -15.96
CA ASP A 183 5.30 -32.96 -14.86
C ASP A 183 6.47 -31.99 -14.59
N LEU A 184 6.57 -30.90 -15.35
CA LEU A 184 7.62 -29.89 -15.23
C LEU A 184 7.11 -28.61 -14.52
N THR A 185 8.05 -27.73 -14.19
CA THR A 185 7.76 -26.42 -13.61
C THR A 185 8.25 -25.31 -14.54
N ARG A 186 7.37 -24.35 -14.83
CA ARG A 186 7.74 -23.06 -15.45
C ARG A 186 7.45 -21.92 -14.50
N PHE A 187 8.01 -20.75 -14.76
CA PHE A 187 7.69 -19.53 -14.01
C PHE A 187 6.80 -18.61 -14.85
N GLU A 188 5.76 -18.08 -14.23
CA GLU A 188 4.88 -17.06 -14.79
C GLU A 188 5.22 -15.73 -14.10
N ALA A 189 5.71 -14.76 -14.88
CA ALA A 189 6.00 -13.42 -14.38
C ALA A 189 4.71 -12.66 -14.08
N LEU A 190 4.73 -11.88 -13.00
CA LEU A 190 3.72 -10.90 -12.67
C LEU A 190 4.13 -9.54 -13.23
N ASP A 191 3.15 -8.67 -13.44
CA ASP A 191 3.41 -7.28 -13.84
C ASP A 191 4.33 -6.61 -12.81
N PRO A 192 5.38 -5.89 -13.26
CA PRO A 192 6.24 -5.15 -12.35
C PRO A 192 5.46 -4.08 -11.59
N VAL A 193 5.81 -3.88 -10.31
CA VAL A 193 5.21 -2.84 -9.47
C VAL A 193 6.32 -1.98 -8.88
N TYR A 194 6.19 -0.67 -9.03
CA TYR A 194 7.00 0.30 -8.32
C TYR A 194 6.40 0.51 -6.93
N VAL A 195 7.16 0.18 -5.89
CA VAL A 195 6.84 0.52 -4.49
C VAL A 195 7.62 1.77 -4.14
N LEU A 196 6.93 2.91 -4.20
CA LEU A 196 7.47 4.19 -3.79
C LEU A 196 7.20 4.39 -2.30
N THR A 197 8.20 4.82 -1.54
CA THR A 197 8.08 5.15 -0.12
C THR A 197 8.55 6.58 0.11
N ALA A 198 7.77 7.36 0.85
CA ALA A 198 8.09 8.74 1.21
C ALA A 198 7.92 9.02 2.70
N GLY A 199 8.73 9.93 3.23
CA GLY A 199 8.74 10.37 4.62
C GLY A 199 9.53 11.66 4.75
N TYR A 200 9.22 12.49 5.76
CA TYR A 200 9.95 13.73 6.03
C TYR A 200 11.34 13.51 6.65
N ASP A 201 11.54 12.33 7.24
CA ASP A 201 12.78 11.83 7.84
C ASP A 201 13.49 10.81 6.93
N LEU A 202 13.01 10.59 5.70
CA LEU A 202 13.77 9.86 4.70
C LEU A 202 14.74 10.83 4.04
N ASP A 203 16.02 10.45 3.99
CA ASP A 203 17.00 11.20 3.23
C ASP A 203 16.59 11.23 1.75
N SER A 204 16.70 12.39 1.12
CA SER A 204 16.39 12.61 -0.30
C SER A 204 17.35 11.90 -1.26
N GLY A 205 18.26 11.07 -0.74
CA GLY A 205 19.24 10.32 -1.52
C GLY A 205 20.53 11.08 -1.81
N SER A 206 20.88 12.12 -1.04
CA SER A 206 22.30 12.48 -0.95
C SER A 206 22.99 11.42 -0.08
N PRO A 207 24.01 10.69 -0.57
CA PRO A 207 24.79 9.81 0.28
C PRO A 207 25.42 10.64 1.43
N PRO A 208 25.57 10.06 2.64
CA PRO A 208 26.26 10.75 3.72
C PRO A 208 27.72 10.97 3.33
N GLY A 209 28.06 12.21 2.98
CA GLY A 209 29.44 12.71 2.87
C GLY A 209 30.23 12.29 1.63
N GLU A 210 29.95 12.90 0.47
CA GLU A 210 31.05 13.33 -0.39
C GLU A 210 31.43 14.75 0.03
N VAL A 211 32.54 14.85 0.75
CA VAL A 211 33.29 16.10 0.88
C VAL A 211 33.69 16.49 -0.55
N PRO A 212 33.48 17.75 -1.00
CA PRO A 212 34.02 18.18 -2.28
C PRO A 212 35.54 17.93 -2.24
N GLN A 213 36.04 17.02 -3.06
CA GLN A 213 37.48 16.92 -3.26
C GLN A 213 37.90 18.27 -3.83
N GLY A 214 38.69 18.99 -3.03
CA GLY A 214 39.18 20.30 -3.37
C GLY A 214 39.93 20.27 -4.69
N GLU A 215 39.93 21.43 -5.34
CA GLU A 215 40.79 21.79 -6.45
C GLU A 215 42.22 21.30 -6.21
N GLU A 216 42.66 20.26 -6.92
CA GLU A 216 44.08 20.11 -7.23
C GLU A 216 44.38 21.07 -8.37
N VAL A 217 44.72 22.30 -7.99
CA VAL A 217 45.47 23.21 -8.84
C VAL A 217 46.86 22.60 -9.04
N SER A 218 47.16 22.21 -10.27
CA SER A 218 48.52 22.12 -10.79
C SER A 218 48.60 22.82 -12.15
#